data_AF-A0A7H0Y2S3-F1
#
_entry.id   AF-A0A7H0Y2S3-F1
#
_cell.length_a   1.000
_cell.length_b   1.000
_cell.length_c   1.000
_cell.angle_alpha   90.00
_cell.angle_beta   90.00
_cell.angle_gamma   90.00
#
_symmetry.space_group_name_H-M   'P 1'
#
loop_
_entity.id
_entity.type
_entity.pdbx_description
1 polymer ?
#
loop_
_entity_poly.entity_id
_entity_poly.type
_entity_poly.pdbx_seq_one_letter_code
_entity_poly.pdbx_strand_id
1 'polypeptide(L)'
;MSKYTLSKPRKEAQDCFMVTIVADSNDADYITTTQTYSSKEFNGVIVDELIQLKNNYSGSHQLEDCPLGEYIDIPFNGYDGFCHSLESLTITYVDEDGYTWDVNLRGDV
;
A
#
# COMPACT_ATOMS: atom_id res chain seq x y z
N MET A 1 -10.27 6.47 35.58
CA MET A 1 -11.11 5.96 34.48
C MET A 1 -10.26 5.86 33.24
N SER A 2 -10.37 4.76 32.49
CA SER A 2 -9.67 4.59 31.21
C SER A 2 -10.27 5.52 30.16
N LYS A 3 -9.44 6.18 29.36
CA LYS A 3 -9.90 7.10 28.29
C LYS A 3 -10.46 6.37 27.06
N TYR A 4 -10.39 5.04 27.03
CA TYR A 4 -10.79 4.21 25.90
C TYR A 4 -11.16 2.79 26.37
N THR A 5 -11.86 2.08 25.49
CA THR A 5 -12.20 0.66 25.61
C THR A 5 -11.73 -0.07 24.36
N LEU A 6 -11.11 -1.23 24.55
CA LEU A 6 -10.74 -2.09 23.44
C LEU A 6 -11.91 -3.03 23.13
N SER A 7 -12.20 -3.15 21.85
CA SER A 7 -13.16 -4.12 21.33
C SER A 7 -12.40 -5.08 20.43
N LYS A 8 -12.87 -6.33 20.35
CA LYS A 8 -12.34 -7.25 19.34
C LYS A 8 -12.59 -6.69 17.94
N PRO A 9 -11.68 -6.91 16.98
CA PRO A 9 -11.90 -6.56 15.59
C PRO A 9 -13.20 -7.18 15.07
N ARG A 10 -13.85 -6.49 14.13
CA ARG A 10 -15.02 -7.04 13.44
C ARG A 10 -14.54 -8.02 12.38
N LYS A 11 -15.30 -9.09 12.12
CA LYS A 11 -14.95 -10.12 11.13
C LYS A 11 -14.73 -9.57 9.72
N GLU A 12 -15.42 -8.49 9.36
CA GLU A 12 -15.27 -7.78 8.07
C GLU A 12 -13.94 -7.03 7.95
N ALA A 13 -13.26 -6.78 9.08
CA ALA A 13 -11.93 -6.17 9.15
C ALA A 13 -10.84 -7.21 9.46
N GLN A 14 -11.17 -8.50 9.33
CA GLN A 14 -10.26 -9.64 9.43
C GLN A 14 -10.11 -10.27 8.05
N ASP A 15 -9.02 -11.01 7.86
CA ASP A 15 -8.61 -11.60 6.57
C ASP A 15 -8.46 -10.56 5.44
N CYS A 16 -7.79 -9.45 5.75
CA CYS A 16 -7.58 -8.37 4.80
C CYS A 16 -6.15 -7.82 4.83
N PHE A 17 -5.70 -7.36 3.66
CA PHE A 17 -4.43 -6.69 3.45
C PHE A 17 -4.68 -5.20 3.32
N MET A 18 -4.04 -4.40 4.16
CA MET A 18 -4.00 -2.96 4.03
C MET A 18 -2.66 -2.57 3.42
N VAL A 19 -2.73 -1.92 2.27
CA VAL A 19 -1.57 -1.45 1.50
C VAL A 19 -1.53 0.06 1.60
N THR A 20 -0.41 0.58 2.09
CA THR A 20 -0.14 2.01 2.21
C THR A 20 1.03 2.37 1.31
N ILE A 21 0.82 3.31 0.41
CA ILE A 21 1.82 3.83 -0.51
C ILE A 21 2.04 5.30 -0.18
N VAL A 22 3.29 5.68 0.05
CA VAL A 22 3.70 7.06 0.27
C VAL A 22 4.62 7.46 -0.86
N ALA A 23 4.34 8.60 -1.47
CA ALA A 23 5.16 9.16 -2.54
C ALA A 23 5.43 10.65 -2.29
N ASP A 24 6.57 11.14 -2.76
CA ASP A 24 6.90 12.56 -2.76
C ASP A 24 6.37 13.21 -4.03
N SER A 25 5.40 14.11 -3.87
CA SER A 25 4.85 14.88 -4.97
C SER A 25 5.86 15.86 -5.54
N ASN A 26 6.64 16.53 -4.69
CA ASN A 26 7.75 17.43 -5.05
C ASN A 26 8.38 18.03 -3.77
N ASP A 27 9.71 17.96 -3.65
CA ASP A 27 10.49 18.60 -2.59
C ASP A 27 9.95 18.33 -1.16
N ALA A 28 9.75 17.04 -0.83
CA ALA A 28 9.23 16.55 0.45
C ALA A 28 7.75 16.90 0.74
N ASP A 29 6.93 17.01 -0.31
CA ASP A 29 5.48 17.10 -0.21
C ASP A 29 4.85 15.72 -0.37
N TYR A 30 4.65 15.01 0.74
CA TYR A 30 4.27 13.60 0.72
C TYR A 30 2.76 13.38 0.58
N ILE A 31 2.38 12.53 -0.37
CA ILE A 31 1.02 12.05 -0.56
C ILE A 31 0.94 10.58 -0.19
N THR A 32 -0.08 10.25 0.61
CA THR A 32 -0.32 8.88 1.09
C THR A 32 -1.64 8.36 0.56
N THR A 33 -1.61 7.19 -0.05
CA THR A 33 -2.81 6.39 -0.35
C THR A 33 -2.83 5.17 0.56
N THR A 34 -4.02 4.74 0.97
CA THR A 34 -4.19 3.50 1.73
C THR A 34 -5.43 2.80 1.23
N GLN A 35 -5.27 1.55 0.80
CA GLN A 35 -6.35 0.73 0.29
C GLN A 35 -6.35 -0.63 0.98
N THR A 36 -7.55 -1.15 1.19
CA THR A 36 -7.76 -2.46 1.84
C THR A 36 -8.28 -3.44 0.81
N TYR A 37 -7.66 -4.61 0.77
CA TYR A 37 -8.02 -5.72 -0.11
C TYR A 37 -8.35 -6.95 0.71
N SER A 38 -9.31 -7.74 0.24
CA SER A 38 -9.49 -9.10 0.75
C SER A 38 -8.28 -9.97 0.38
N SER A 39 -8.06 -11.05 1.12
CA SER A 39 -7.05 -12.06 0.75
C SER A 39 -7.20 -12.59 -0.67
N LYS A 40 -8.43 -12.66 -1.18
CA LYS A 40 -8.69 -13.10 -2.57
C LYS A 40 -8.19 -12.09 -3.60
N GLU A 41 -8.43 -10.80 -3.37
CA GLU A 41 -7.98 -9.73 -4.28
C GLU A 41 -6.46 -9.59 -4.22
N PHE A 42 -5.90 -9.57 -3.01
CA PHE A 42 -4.47 -9.38 -2.79
C PHE A 42 -3.63 -10.47 -3.46
N ASN A 43 -3.98 -11.76 -3.24
CA ASN A 43 -3.27 -12.90 -3.83
C ASN A 43 -3.53 -13.09 -5.33
N GLY A 44 -4.34 -12.22 -5.95
CA GLY A 44 -4.51 -12.14 -7.39
C GLY A 44 -3.47 -11.24 -8.04
N VAL A 45 -3.92 -10.35 -8.91
CA VAL A 45 -3.05 -9.44 -9.69
C VAL A 45 -2.41 -8.32 -8.86
N ILE A 46 -2.95 -8.04 -7.68
CA ILE A 46 -2.50 -6.94 -6.81
C ILE A 46 -1.08 -7.18 -6.31
N VAL A 47 -0.77 -8.38 -5.81
CA VAL A 47 0.57 -8.69 -5.29
C VAL A 47 1.65 -8.54 -6.36
N ASP A 48 1.34 -8.93 -7.60
CA ASP A 48 2.25 -8.81 -8.74
C ASP A 48 2.52 -7.34 -9.09
N GLU A 49 1.48 -6.51 -9.13
CA GLU A 49 1.59 -5.07 -9.40
C GLU A 49 2.38 -4.35 -8.29
N LEU A 50 2.18 -4.74 -7.02
CA LEU A 50 2.96 -4.20 -5.90
C LEU A 50 4.42 -4.64 -5.92
N ILE A 51 4.72 -5.87 -6.34
CA ILE A 51 6.10 -6.34 -6.55
C ILE A 51 6.75 -5.52 -7.67
N GLN A 52 6.05 -5.29 -8.78
CA GLN A 52 6.54 -4.48 -9.89
C GLN A 52 6.79 -3.02 -9.47
N LEU A 53 5.87 -2.43 -8.71
CA LEU A 53 6.02 -1.10 -8.14
C LEU A 53 7.29 -1.04 -7.26
N LYS A 54 7.42 -1.99 -6.32
CA LYS A 54 8.57 -2.07 -5.42
C LYS A 54 9.88 -2.22 -6.19
N ASN A 55 9.97 -3.14 -7.14
CA ASN A 55 11.23 -3.47 -7.81
C ASN A 55 11.70 -2.39 -8.78
N ASN A 56 10.78 -1.69 -9.45
CA ASN A 56 11.14 -0.74 -10.49
C ASN A 56 11.18 0.72 -10.02
N TYR A 57 10.41 1.07 -8.97
CA TYR A 57 10.22 2.46 -8.57
C TYR A 57 10.72 2.79 -7.15
N SER A 58 11.07 1.81 -6.33
CA SER A 58 11.68 2.11 -5.01
C SER A 58 13.04 2.78 -5.17
N GLY A 59 13.16 4.02 -4.67
CA GLY A 59 14.40 4.80 -4.77
C GLY A 59 14.65 5.44 -6.15
N SER A 60 13.69 5.38 -7.06
CA SER A 60 13.74 6.01 -8.39
C SER A 60 12.89 7.29 -8.41
N HIS A 61 13.40 8.36 -9.05
CA HIS A 61 12.66 9.63 -9.28
C HIS A 61 11.83 9.58 -10.58
N GLN A 62 11.06 8.51 -10.81
CA GLN A 62 10.32 8.31 -12.05
C GLN A 62 8.95 7.67 -11.83
N LEU A 63 8.36 7.85 -10.64
CA LEU A 63 7.03 7.33 -10.36
C LEU A 63 5.95 8.02 -11.21
N GLU A 64 6.20 9.24 -11.69
CA GLU A 64 5.35 9.96 -12.65
C GLU A 64 5.13 9.20 -13.97
N ASP A 65 6.12 8.40 -14.38
CA ASP A 65 6.08 7.57 -15.59
C ASP A 65 5.52 6.15 -15.32
N CYS A 66 4.97 5.91 -14.14
CA CYS A 66 4.49 4.57 -13.77
C CYS A 66 3.29 4.17 -14.64
N PRO A 67 3.38 3.07 -15.41
CA PRO A 67 2.27 2.58 -16.22
C PRO A 67 1.26 1.76 -15.39
N LEU A 68 1.53 1.60 -14.08
CA LEU A 68 0.70 0.88 -13.14
C LEU A 68 -0.46 1.77 -12.64
N GLY A 69 -1.37 1.18 -11.88
CA GLY A 69 -2.53 1.86 -11.30
C GLY A 69 -3.87 1.28 -11.72
N GLU A 70 -3.88 0.07 -12.33
CA GLU A 70 -5.13 -0.60 -12.69
C GLU A 70 -5.78 -1.25 -11.47
N TYR A 71 -4.98 -1.88 -10.60
CA TYR A 71 -5.46 -2.59 -9.42
C TYR A 71 -4.97 -2.01 -8.09
N ILE A 72 -4.05 -1.04 -8.14
CA ILE A 72 -3.49 -0.37 -6.95
C ILE A 72 -3.63 1.16 -7.04
N ASP A 73 -3.90 1.80 -5.91
CA ASP A 73 -4.02 3.26 -5.86
C ASP A 73 -2.62 3.91 -5.70
N ILE A 74 -2.03 4.33 -6.81
CA ILE A 74 -0.76 5.07 -6.81
C ILE A 74 -1.04 6.53 -6.40
N PRO A 75 -0.26 7.11 -5.46
CA PRO A 75 -0.41 8.51 -5.08
C PRO A 75 -0.35 9.48 -6.27
N PHE A 76 -1.42 10.27 -6.41
CA PHE A 76 -1.61 11.26 -7.46
C PHE A 76 -1.69 12.67 -6.84
N ASN A 77 -0.99 13.63 -7.42
CA ASN A 77 -0.86 14.96 -6.81
C ASN A 77 -1.92 15.98 -7.23
N GLY A 78 -2.77 15.63 -8.20
CA GLY A 78 -3.87 16.50 -8.63
C GLY A 78 -3.50 17.53 -9.70
N TYR A 79 -2.23 17.69 -10.05
CA TYR A 79 -1.75 18.75 -10.96
C TYR A 79 -1.17 18.21 -12.26
N ASP A 80 -0.11 17.42 -12.18
CA ASP A 80 0.68 16.96 -13.34
C ASP A 80 0.73 15.44 -13.49
N GLY A 81 0.32 14.68 -12.48
CA GLY A 81 0.22 13.23 -12.62
C GLY A 81 0.38 12.46 -11.30
N PHE A 82 0.96 11.28 -11.42
CA PHE A 82 1.51 10.58 -10.27
C PHE A 82 2.69 11.37 -9.68
N CYS A 83 2.93 11.15 -8.39
CA CYS A 83 4.03 11.78 -7.67
C CYS A 83 5.40 11.43 -8.28
N HIS A 84 6.44 12.23 -8.03
CA HIS A 84 7.77 12.07 -8.65
C HIS A 84 8.51 10.81 -8.20
N SER A 85 8.46 10.48 -6.90
CA SER A 85 9.21 9.34 -6.36
C SER A 85 8.41 8.57 -5.32
N LEU A 86 8.62 7.25 -5.30
CA LEU A 86 8.08 6.37 -4.28
C LEU A 86 8.95 6.46 -3.03
N GLU A 87 8.37 6.90 -1.91
CA GLU A 87 9.05 6.99 -0.62
C GLU A 87 8.94 5.68 0.16
N SER A 88 7.73 5.12 0.26
CA SER A 88 7.54 3.83 0.93
C SER A 88 6.32 3.07 0.45
N LEU A 89 6.41 1.75 0.56
CA LEU A 89 5.31 0.80 0.39
C LEU A 89 5.26 -0.08 1.63
N THR A 90 4.18 0.02 2.39
CA THR A 90 3.94 -0.79 3.59
C THR A 90 2.69 -1.64 3.38
N ILE A 91 2.75 -2.91 3.81
CA ILE A 91 1.62 -3.82 3.71
C ILE A 91 1.44 -4.48 5.07
N THR A 92 0.23 -4.40 5.61
CA THR A 92 -0.15 -5.11 6.83
C THR A 92 -1.29 -6.07 6.54
N TYR A 93 -1.22 -7.29 7.08
CA TYR A 93 -2.29 -8.27 7.03
C TYR A 93 -2.95 -8.41 8.39
N VAL A 94 -4.28 -8.38 8.44
CA VAL A 94 -5.06 -8.73 9.64
C VAL A 94 -5.61 -10.12 9.46
N ASP A 95 -5.20 -11.07 10.30
CA ASP A 95 -5.66 -12.45 10.20
C ASP A 95 -7.08 -12.66 10.77
N GLU A 96 -7.58 -13.89 10.66
CA GLU A 96 -8.90 -14.31 11.15
C GLU A 96 -9.06 -14.15 12.67
N ASP A 97 -7.96 -14.17 13.42
CA ASP A 97 -7.94 -13.97 14.88
C ASP A 97 -7.79 -12.49 15.26
N GLY A 98 -7.52 -11.62 14.28
CA GLY A 98 -7.34 -10.19 14.45
C GLY A 98 -5.92 -9.76 14.79
N TYR A 99 -4.92 -10.63 14.62
CA TYR A 99 -3.51 -10.23 14.73
C TYR A 99 -3.07 -9.52 13.45
N THR A 100 -2.23 -8.50 13.63
CA THR A 100 -1.65 -7.73 12.53
C THR A 100 -0.23 -8.21 12.25
N TRP A 101 0.06 -8.43 10.98
CA TRP A 101 1.33 -8.93 10.48
C TRP A 101 1.93 -7.96 9.47
N ASP A 102 3.22 -7.66 9.60
CA ASP A 102 3.96 -6.93 8.57
C ASP A 102 4.28 -7.86 7.39
N VAL A 103 3.76 -7.52 6.21
CA VAL A 103 3.90 -8.34 5.00
C VAL A 103 5.08 -7.82 4.18
N ASN A 104 6.06 -8.71 3.98
CA ASN A 104 7.25 -8.40 3.22
C ASN A 104 7.18 -9.08 1.85
N LEU A 105 7.04 -8.27 0.79
CA LEU A 105 7.09 -8.77 -0.58
C LEU A 105 8.48 -9.31 -0.91
N ARG A 106 8.54 -10.56 -1.37
CA ARG A 106 9.73 -11.17 -1.97
C ARG A 106 9.59 -11.10 -3.47
N GLY A 107 10.42 -10.29 -4.14
CA GLY A 107 10.57 -10.33 -5.59
C GLY A 107 11.74 -11.25 -5.96
N ASP A 108 11.66 -11.92 -7.09
CA ASP A 108 12.83 -12.56 -7.71
C ASP A 108 13.82 -11.48 -8.14
N VAL A 109 15.10 -11.69 -7.82
CA VAL A 109 16.24 -10.83 -8.17
C VAL A 109 16.82 -11.24 -9.52
#